data_AF-A0A258UW06-F1
#
_entry.id   AF-A0A258UW06-F1
#
_cell.length_a   1.000
_cell.length_b   1.000
_cell.length_c   1.000
_cell.angle_alpha   90.00
_cell.angle_beta   90.00
_cell.angle_gamma   90.00
#
_symmetry.space_group_name_H-M   'P 1'
#
loop_
_entity.id
_entity.type
_entity.pdbx_description
1 polymer ?
#
loop_
_entity_poly.entity_id
_entity_poly.type
_entity_poly.pdbx_seq_one_letter_code
_entity_poly.pdbx_strand_id
1 'polypeptide(L)'
;MSRFFTKLPGFIQTPSGLEWVLLKKLPLIWIFGTMIAALPMAYVYFFNQPIDLEKQKTIYLSIGLIFSYWFIVGTVAIGCVVVMVMKGPAYVADPYALPKEDPNLENKHNNRLF
;
A
#
# COMPACT_ATOMS: atom_id res chain seq x y z
N MET A 1 17.15 -26.81 8.77
CA MET A 1 16.67 -25.93 7.68
C MET A 1 15.60 -25.02 8.26
N SER A 2 15.87 -23.73 8.35
CA SER A 2 15.02 -22.76 9.03
C SER A 2 13.68 -22.56 8.30
N ARG A 3 12.59 -23.08 8.88
CA ARG A 3 11.21 -22.96 8.36
C ARG A 3 10.60 -21.61 8.77
N PHE A 4 11.01 -20.50 8.13
CA PHE A 4 10.46 -19.19 8.46
C PHE A 4 9.07 -18.89 7.84
N PHE A 5 8.52 -19.77 7.00
CA PHE A 5 7.24 -19.54 6.31
C PHE A 5 6.46 -20.83 6.02
N THR A 6 6.10 -21.57 7.07
CA THR A 6 5.24 -22.77 6.91
C THR A 6 3.80 -22.32 6.65
N LYS A 7 3.21 -22.70 5.51
CA LYS A 7 1.81 -22.39 5.19
C LYS A 7 0.88 -23.33 5.97
N LEU A 8 -0.25 -22.81 6.45
CA LEU A 8 -1.29 -23.63 7.07
C LEU A 8 -1.93 -24.56 6.02
N PRO A 9 -2.09 -25.87 6.29
CA PRO A 9 -2.92 -26.72 5.43
C PRO A 9 -4.40 -26.34 5.55
N GLY A 10 -5.14 -26.36 4.45
CA GLY A 10 -6.60 -26.14 4.44
C GLY A 10 -7.08 -24.68 4.44
N PHE A 11 -6.20 -23.70 4.24
CA PHE A 11 -6.61 -22.29 4.11
C PHE A 11 -7.31 -22.01 2.77
N ILE A 12 -8.26 -21.08 2.77
CA ILE A 12 -9.00 -20.67 1.57
C ILE A 12 -8.14 -19.69 0.76
N GLN A 13 -7.92 -19.99 -0.52
CA GLN A 13 -7.24 -19.07 -1.43
C GLN A 13 -8.25 -18.12 -2.06
N THR A 14 -8.04 -16.81 -1.87
CA THR A 14 -8.80 -15.79 -2.57
C THR A 14 -8.11 -15.44 -3.90
N PRO A 15 -8.86 -15.32 -5.01
CA PRO A 15 -8.28 -14.95 -6.30
C PRO A 15 -7.70 -13.52 -6.28
N SER A 16 -6.67 -13.28 -7.10
CA SER A 16 -6.09 -11.95 -7.27
C SER A 16 -7.11 -11.00 -7.89
N GLY A 17 -7.43 -9.91 -7.19
CA GLY A 17 -8.43 -8.94 -7.60
C GLY A 17 -7.84 -7.73 -8.33
N LEU A 18 -8.56 -6.61 -8.22
CA LEU A 18 -8.22 -5.34 -8.84
C LEU A 18 -6.90 -4.76 -8.31
N GLU A 19 -6.52 -5.09 -7.07
CA GLU A 19 -5.26 -4.68 -6.46
C GLU A 19 -4.03 -5.12 -7.27
N TRP A 20 -4.06 -6.33 -7.84
CA TRP A 20 -2.93 -6.86 -8.62
C TRP A 20 -2.84 -6.21 -10.00
N VAL A 21 -3.99 -5.95 -10.60
CA VAL A 21 -4.07 -5.23 -11.87
C VAL A 21 -3.61 -3.78 -11.70
N LEU A 22 -4.04 -3.10 -10.63
CA LEU A 22 -3.65 -1.73 -10.35
C LEU A 22 -2.15 -1.64 -10.07
N LEU A 23 -1.61 -2.52 -9.22
CA LEU A 23 -0.17 -2.53 -8.90
C LEU A 23 0.70 -2.76 -10.13
N LYS A 24 0.28 -3.64 -11.06
CA LYS A 24 0.99 -3.84 -12.35
C LYS A 24 0.97 -2.62 -13.26
N LYS A 25 -0.13 -1.86 -13.27
CA LYS A 25 -0.28 -0.64 -14.09
C LYS A 25 0.32 0.59 -13.43
N LEU A 26 0.52 0.55 -12.12
CA LEU A 26 1.05 1.65 -11.33
C LEU A 26 2.39 2.23 -11.82
N PRO A 27 3.42 1.44 -12.19
CA PRO A 27 4.66 2.01 -12.71
C PRO A 27 4.44 2.76 -14.02
N LEU A 28 3.51 2.29 -14.86
CA LEU A 28 3.14 2.97 -16.09
C LEU A 28 2.45 4.30 -15.80
N ILE A 29 1.47 4.29 -14.89
CA ILE A 29 0.75 5.49 -14.44
C ILE A 29 1.73 6.52 -13.88
N TRP A 30 2.68 6.08 -13.05
CA TRP A 30 3.70 6.93 -12.46
C TRP A 30 4.57 7.62 -13.53
N ILE A 31 5.03 6.88 -14.54
CA ILE A 31 5.81 7.45 -15.65
C ILE A 31 4.98 8.46 -16.45
N PHE A 32 3.72 8.13 -16.78
CA PHE A 32 2.87 9.04 -17.54
C PHE A 32 2.54 10.31 -16.75
N GLY A 33 2.19 10.20 -15.47
CA GLY A 33 1.87 11.36 -14.64
C GLY A 33 3.08 12.26 -14.40
N THR A 34 4.27 11.68 -14.21
CA THR A 34 5.51 12.46 -14.10
C THR A 34 5.87 13.15 -15.40
N MET A 35 5.72 12.47 -16.54
CA MET A 35 5.97 13.05 -17.85
C MET A 35 5.04 14.24 -18.13
N ILE A 36 3.74 14.11 -17.79
CA ILE A 36 2.75 15.19 -17.94
C ILE A 36 3.10 16.37 -17.02
N ALA A 37 3.46 16.12 -15.77
CA ALA A 37 3.83 17.16 -14.82
C ALA A 37 5.15 17.88 -15.19
N ALA A 38 6.07 17.18 -15.86
CA ALA A 38 7.36 17.72 -16.30
C ALA A 38 7.28 18.53 -17.62
N LEU A 39 6.23 18.34 -18.42
CA LEU A 39 6.03 19.07 -19.69
C LEU A 39 6.14 20.60 -19.56
N PRO A 40 5.43 21.29 -18.65
CA PRO A 40 5.52 22.75 -18.54
C PRO A 40 6.94 23.21 -18.20
N MET A 41 7.65 22.47 -17.33
CA MET A 41 9.04 22.74 -16.99
C MET A 41 9.96 22.62 -18.21
N ALA A 42 9.83 21.52 -18.96
CA ALA A 42 10.61 21.29 -20.16
C ALA A 42 10.35 22.36 -21.23
N TYR A 43 9.08 22.71 -21.45
CA TYR A 43 8.68 23.73 -22.42
C TYR A 43 9.31 25.10 -22.11
N VAL A 44 9.30 25.52 -20.84
CA VAL A 44 9.93 26.77 -20.42
C VAL A 44 11.45 26.72 -20.67
N TYR A 45 12.10 25.60 -20.37
CA TYR A 45 13.55 25.47 -20.48
C TYR A 45 14.05 25.52 -21.93
N PHE A 46 13.35 24.86 -22.87
CA PHE A 46 13.76 24.78 -24.27
C PHE A 46 13.39 26.01 -25.11
N PHE A 47 12.22 26.59 -24.90
CA PHE A 47 11.68 27.63 -25.81
C PHE A 47 11.75 29.06 -25.25
N ASN A 48 11.90 29.23 -23.94
CA ASN A 48 11.64 30.51 -23.28
C ASN A 48 12.84 31.07 -22.50
N GLN A 49 14.03 31.03 -23.10
CA GLN A 49 15.21 31.76 -22.62
C GLN A 49 15.11 33.25 -23.03
N PRO A 50 15.41 34.24 -22.17
CA PRO A 50 15.85 34.15 -20.77
C PRO A 50 14.71 33.88 -19.79
N ILE A 51 15.08 33.29 -18.64
CA ILE A 51 14.14 32.89 -17.58
C ILE A 51 13.77 34.12 -16.74
N ASP A 52 12.51 34.55 -16.84
CA ASP A 52 11.91 35.65 -16.07
C ASP A 52 11.20 35.12 -14.79
N LEU A 53 10.80 36.03 -13.89
CA LEU A 53 10.19 35.69 -12.59
C LEU A 53 8.94 34.79 -12.74
N GLU A 54 8.05 35.10 -13.69
CA GLU A 54 6.84 34.30 -13.97
C GLU A 54 7.18 32.87 -14.43
N LYS A 55 8.27 32.72 -15.18
CA LYS A 55 8.75 31.42 -15.67
C LYS A 55 9.37 30.60 -14.54
N GLN A 56 10.10 31.23 -13.63
CA GLN A 56 10.62 30.56 -12.42
C GLN A 56 9.49 30.03 -11.53
N LYS A 57 8.44 30.83 -11.31
CA LYS A 57 7.24 30.39 -10.57
C LYS A 57 6.60 29.14 -11.19
N THR A 58 6.53 29.09 -12.51
CA THR A 58 5.98 27.94 -13.24
C THR A 58 6.82 26.67 -13.00
N ILE A 59 8.15 26.80 -13.02
CA ILE A 59 9.08 25.71 -12.73
C ILE A 59 8.88 25.20 -11.30
N TYR A 60 8.83 26.08 -10.30
CA TYR A 60 8.63 25.65 -8.91
C TYR A 60 7.27 24.99 -8.68
N LEU A 61 6.20 25.49 -9.31
CA LEU A 61 4.89 24.85 -9.27
C LEU A 61 4.92 23.45 -9.88
N SER A 62 5.58 23.27 -11.03
CA SER A 62 5.69 21.97 -11.67
C SER A 62 6.44 20.95 -10.79
N ILE A 63 7.53 21.38 -10.14
CA ILE A 63 8.29 20.54 -9.20
C ILE A 63 7.42 20.16 -7.98
N GLY A 64 6.70 21.12 -7.42
CA GLY A 64 5.77 20.87 -6.32
C GLY A 64 4.67 19.87 -6.71
N LEU A 65 4.16 19.96 -7.94
CA LEU A 65 3.17 19.03 -8.48
C LEU A 65 3.74 17.62 -8.66
N ILE A 66 4.97 17.49 -9.18
CA ILE A 66 5.67 16.20 -9.31
C ILE A 66 5.81 15.52 -7.95
N PHE A 67 6.31 16.24 -6.95
CA PHE A 67 6.46 15.69 -5.59
C PHE A 67 5.11 15.27 -5.00
N SER A 68 4.10 16.14 -5.09
CA SER A 68 2.76 15.84 -4.58
C SER A 68 2.17 14.60 -5.26
N TYR A 69 2.36 14.48 -6.58
CA TYR A 69 1.92 13.32 -7.35
C TYR A 69 2.60 12.03 -6.90
N TRP A 70 3.90 12.06 -6.61
CA TRP A 70 4.62 10.88 -6.09
C TRP A 70 4.06 10.39 -4.77
N PHE A 71 3.67 11.29 -3.86
CA PHE A 71 3.03 10.90 -2.60
C PHE A 71 1.68 10.21 -2.82
N ILE A 72 0.87 10.71 -3.76
CA ILE A 72 -0.42 10.09 -4.10
C ILE A 72 -0.20 8.68 -4.68
N VAL A 73 0.70 8.54 -5.65
CA VAL A 73 1.05 7.23 -6.24
C VAL A 73 1.59 6.28 -5.17
N GLY A 74 2.47 6.76 -4.30
CA GLY A 74 3.01 5.97 -3.18
C GLY A 74 1.92 5.48 -2.23
N THR A 75 0.95 6.34 -1.90
CA THR A 75 -0.19 5.98 -1.05
C THR A 75 -1.04 4.88 -1.68
N VAL A 76 -1.32 4.98 -2.98
CA VAL A 76 -2.04 3.95 -3.75
C VAL A 76 -1.26 2.63 -3.80
N ALA A 77 0.08 2.70 -3.97
CA ALA A 77 0.96 1.53 -3.96
C ALA A 77 0.86 0.77 -2.64
N ILE A 78 0.99 1.50 -1.52
CA ILE A 78 0.92 0.95 -0.18
C ILE A 78 -0.46 0.31 0.05
N GLY A 79 -1.55 0.99 -0.34
CA GLY A 79 -2.90 0.43 -0.24
C GLY A 79 -3.05 -0.91 -0.98
N CYS A 80 -2.51 -1.02 -2.20
CA CYS A 80 -2.54 -2.28 -2.95
C CYS A 80 -1.75 -3.39 -2.26
N VAL A 81 -0.56 -3.07 -1.75
CA VAL A 81 0.29 -4.03 -1.02
C VAL A 81 -0.40 -4.52 0.24
N VAL A 82 -1.03 -3.63 1.00
CA VAL A 82 -1.79 -3.99 2.21
C VAL A 82 -2.92 -4.97 1.86
N VAL A 83 -3.70 -4.71 0.81
CA VAL A 83 -4.77 -5.62 0.39
C VAL A 83 -4.21 -6.98 -0.05
N MET A 84 -3.06 -7.01 -0.73
CA MET A 84 -2.40 -8.27 -1.09
C MET A 84 -1.92 -9.05 0.13
N VAL A 85 -1.40 -8.37 1.15
CA VAL A 85 -0.99 -9.00 2.42
C VAL A 85 -2.21 -9.55 3.14
N MET A 86 -3.32 -8.80 3.18
CA MET A 86 -4.59 -9.26 3.79
C MET A 86 -5.16 -10.51 3.11
N LYS A 87 -4.98 -10.64 1.79
CA LYS A 87 -5.38 -11.82 1.00
C LYS A 87 -4.32 -12.92 0.93
N GLY A 88 -3.14 -12.69 1.52
CA GLY A 88 -1.99 -13.59 1.42
C GLY A 88 -2.22 -14.96 2.08
N PRO A 89 -1.32 -15.93 1.84
CA PRO A 89 -1.44 -17.26 2.44
C PRO A 89 -1.34 -17.19 3.97
N ALA A 90 -2.15 -17.99 4.65
CA ALA A 90 -2.05 -18.14 6.09
C ALA A 90 -0.74 -18.86 6.44
N TYR A 91 0.09 -18.22 7.26
CA TYR A 91 1.30 -18.82 7.81
C TYR A 91 1.02 -19.37 9.20
N VAL A 92 1.70 -20.47 9.54
CA VAL A 92 1.62 -21.08 10.88
C VAL A 92 2.12 -20.07 11.90
N ALA A 93 1.22 -19.64 12.77
CA ALA A 93 1.55 -18.83 13.93
C ALA A 93 2.27 -19.68 14.97
N ASP A 94 3.10 -19.03 15.79
CA ASP A 94 3.73 -19.71 16.93
C ASP A 94 2.64 -20.22 17.88
N PRO A 95 2.70 -21.50 18.32
CA PRO A 95 1.74 -22.01 19.27
C PRO A 95 1.95 -21.32 20.62
N TYR A 96 0.99 -20.48 21.02
CA TYR A 96 0.93 -19.98 22.39
C TYR A 96 0.47 -21.10 23.33
N ALA A 97 1.08 -21.18 24.52
CA ALA A 97 0.61 -22.08 25.56
C ALA A 97 -0.79 -21.63 26.00
N LEU A 98 -1.82 -22.37 25.57
CA LEU A 98 -3.18 -22.18 26.05
C LEU A 98 -3.23 -22.65 27.51
N PRO A 99 -3.50 -21.77 28.48
CA PRO A 99 -3.73 -22.20 29.86
C PRO A 99 -4.95 -23.14 29.87
N LYS A 100 -4.89 -24.19 30.67
CA LYS A 100 -5.98 -25.16 30.79
C LYS A 100 -7.24 -24.42 31.24
N GLU A 101 -8.32 -24.54 30.48
CA GLU A 101 -9.61 -23.97 30.83
C GLU A 101 -10.04 -24.48 32.21
N ASP A 102 -10.45 -23.55 33.09
CA ASP A 102 -11.04 -23.87 34.39
C ASP A 102 -12.57 -23.81 34.25
N PRO A 103 -13.27 -24.97 34.17
CA PRO A 103 -14.71 -25.03 33.97
C PRO A 103 -15.52 -24.42 35.15
N ASN A 104 -14.88 -24.17 36.30
CA ASN A 104 -15.55 -23.52 37.42
C ASN A 104 -15.76 -22.02 37.21
N LEU A 105 -14.95 -21.37 36.37
CA LEU A 105 -15.07 -19.94 36.07
C LEU A 105 -16.31 -19.64 35.22
N GLU A 106 -16.64 -20.52 34.28
CA GLU A 106 -17.82 -20.40 33.41
C GLU A 106 -19.13 -20.65 34.19
N ASN A 107 -19.17 -21.70 35.01
CA ASN A 107 -20.33 -22.02 35.85
C ASN A 107 -20.66 -20.94 36.89
N LYS A 108 -19.64 -20.26 37.43
CA LYS A 108 -19.83 -19.17 38.41
C LYS A 108 -20.46 -17.92 37.79
N HIS A 109 -20.24 -17.69 36.50
CA HIS A 109 -20.88 -16.59 35.77
C HIS A 109 -22.35 -16.89 35.49
N ASN A 110 -22.66 -18.12 35.08
CA ASN A 110 -24.02 -18.56 34.78
C ASN A 110 -24.93 -18.51 36.02
N ASN A 111 -24.44 -18.99 37.17
CA ASN A 111 -25.21 -18.97 38.44
C ASN A 111 -25.36 -17.59 39.09
N ARG A 112 -24.75 -16.52 38.55
CA ARG A 112 -24.95 -15.13 39.03
C ARG A 112 -25.97 -14.34 38.21
N LEU A 113 -26.35 -14.85 37.03
CA LEU A 113 -27.32 -14.22 36.14
C LEU A 113 -28.75 -14.77 36.31
N PHE A 114 -28.92 -15.77 37.19
CA PHE A 114 -30.21 -16.33 37.61
C PHE A 114 -30.42 -16.13 39.12
#